data_AF-A0A975AMS6-F1
#
_entry.id   AF-A0A975AMS6-F1
#
_cell.length_a   1.000
_cell.length_b   1.000
_cell.length_c   1.000
_cell.angle_alpha   90.00
_cell.angle_beta   90.00
_cell.angle_gamma   90.00
#
_symmetry.space_group_name_H-M   'P 1'
#
loop_
_entity.id
_entity.type
_entity.pdbx_description
1 polymer ?
#
loop_
_entity_poly.entity_id
_entity_poly.type
_entity_poly.pdbx_seq_one_letter_code
_entity_poly.pdbx_strand_id
1 'polypeptide(L)'
;MTWEDSFKVIIAALGAVGGSALIILGLSSWLGKVWANRILEKDKFKYAQELESLRSATQNFHSSLSLTNATYFETKKAYAEKRVVAIAEVWKSFVEFREKYPPEIFWLDILVKEEYGEFYTNPKFTNFKNGTDLGVISDIMPKELDLSRPFMDDITYQLFGTYTGTVARLCFYLNKCCSGNTPEYDWRNDDGVVRILSAGLSDVEFQQFQNEKWSVQILLNFLQFRISNHLKSIATGADLAKEAMDHAVEFSKVVTAIRDDETLKKANKALHRTSQ
;
A
#
# COMPACT_ATOMS: atom_id res chain seq x y z
N MET A 1 -79.52 -74.01 18.28
CA MET A 1 -78.81 -72.72 18.23
C MET A 1 -79.66 -71.79 17.39
N THR A 2 -80.28 -70.77 17.99
CA THR A 2 -81.20 -69.87 17.28
C THR A 2 -80.41 -68.89 16.43
N TRP A 3 -80.98 -68.52 15.28
CA TRP A 3 -80.39 -67.58 14.33
C TRP A 3 -80.12 -66.20 14.97
N GLU A 4 -80.94 -65.80 15.94
CA GLU A 4 -80.79 -64.56 16.72
C GLU A 4 -79.56 -64.53 17.63
N ASP A 5 -79.19 -65.66 18.23
CA ASP A 5 -78.00 -65.74 19.10
C ASP A 5 -76.71 -65.62 18.30
N SER A 6 -76.70 -66.13 17.06
CA SER A 6 -75.55 -65.98 16.15
C SER A 6 -75.36 -64.51 15.74
N PHE A 7 -76.44 -63.79 15.44
CA PHE A 7 -76.39 -62.36 15.14
C PHE A 7 -75.96 -61.51 16.34
N LYS A 8 -76.40 -61.83 17.56
CA LYS A 8 -75.94 -61.14 18.79
C LYS A 8 -74.44 -61.30 19.02
N VAL A 9 -73.89 -62.49 18.82
CA VAL A 9 -72.45 -62.73 18.97
C VAL A 9 -71.66 -61.99 17.89
N ILE A 10 -72.15 -61.96 16.64
CA ILE A 10 -71.49 -61.23 15.54
C ILE A 10 -71.55 -59.71 15.76
N ILE A 11 -72.68 -59.16 16.21
CA ILE A 11 -72.83 -57.72 16.51
C ILE A 11 -72.00 -57.32 17.73
N ALA A 12 -71.95 -58.17 18.77
CA ALA A 12 -71.10 -57.94 19.94
C ALA A 12 -69.60 -58.03 19.59
N ALA A 13 -69.21 -58.97 18.74
CA ALA A 13 -67.84 -59.10 18.25
C ALA A 13 -67.45 -57.91 17.35
N LEU A 14 -68.31 -57.49 16.42
CA LEU A 14 -68.09 -56.30 15.58
C LEU A 14 -68.10 -55.00 16.38
N GLY A 15 -68.93 -54.89 17.42
CA GLY A 15 -68.94 -53.76 18.35
C GLY A 15 -67.67 -53.68 19.19
N ALA A 16 -67.17 -54.82 19.68
CA ALA A 16 -65.90 -54.90 20.40
C ALA A 16 -64.69 -54.59 19.50
N VAL A 17 -64.69 -55.10 18.27
CA VAL A 17 -63.64 -54.80 17.28
C VAL A 17 -63.71 -53.34 16.81
N GLY A 18 -64.89 -52.80 16.55
CA GLY A 18 -65.09 -51.39 16.16
C GLY A 18 -64.73 -50.41 17.28
N GLY A 19 -65.04 -50.73 18.54
CA GLY A 19 -64.62 -49.95 19.71
C GLY A 19 -63.10 -49.93 19.90
N SER A 20 -62.43 -51.07 19.66
CA SER A 20 -60.96 -51.14 19.71
C SER A 20 -60.29 -50.31 18.60
N ALA A 21 -60.87 -50.25 17.40
CA ALA A 21 -60.36 -49.43 16.31
C ALA A 21 -60.40 -47.93 16.63
N LEU A 22 -61.46 -47.43 17.28
CA LEU A 22 -61.56 -46.03 17.71
C LEU A 22 -60.50 -45.67 18.77
N ILE A 23 -60.22 -46.58 19.71
CA ILE A 23 -59.17 -46.39 20.72
C ILE A 23 -57.79 -46.36 20.05
N ILE A 24 -57.52 -47.27 19.12
CA ILE A 24 -56.25 -47.32 18.38
C ILE A 24 -56.05 -46.05 17.55
N LEU A 25 -57.08 -45.59 16.82
CA LEU A 25 -57.01 -44.36 16.01
C LEU A 25 -56.85 -43.12 16.90
N GLY A 26 -57.54 -43.04 18.03
CA GLY A 26 -57.42 -41.95 19.00
C GLY A 26 -56.01 -41.88 19.60
N LEU A 27 -55.47 -43.03 20.04
CA LEU A 27 -54.11 -43.11 20.57
C LEU A 27 -53.05 -42.85 19.49
N SER A 28 -53.24 -43.34 18.27
CA SER A 28 -52.31 -43.09 17.15
C SER A 28 -52.27 -41.61 16.76
N SER A 29 -53.41 -40.92 16.76
CA SER A 29 -53.50 -39.48 16.49
C SER A 29 -52.84 -38.66 17.60
N TRP A 30 -53.08 -39.03 18.86
CA TRP A 30 -52.43 -38.40 20.01
C TRP A 30 -50.90 -38.58 19.97
N LEU A 31 -50.44 -39.81 19.73
CA LEU A 31 -49.01 -40.11 19.62
C LEU A 31 -48.39 -39.34 18.46
N GLY A 32 -49.02 -39.34 17.28
CA GLY A 32 -48.58 -38.57 16.12
C GLY A 32 -48.44 -37.07 16.43
N LYS A 33 -49.39 -36.49 17.17
CA LYS A 33 -49.33 -35.09 17.60
C LYS A 33 -48.19 -34.82 18.58
N VAL A 34 -47.95 -35.74 19.53
CA VAL A 34 -46.83 -35.63 20.49
C VAL A 34 -45.48 -35.74 19.79
N TRP A 35 -45.31 -36.68 18.86
CA TRP A 35 -44.09 -36.83 18.08
C TRP A 35 -43.87 -35.66 17.12
N ALA A 36 -44.91 -35.19 16.45
CA ALA A 36 -44.83 -34.01 15.58
C ALA A 36 -44.40 -32.77 16.38
N ASN A 37 -45.01 -32.52 17.53
CA ASN A 37 -44.61 -31.41 18.41
C ASN A 37 -43.17 -31.56 18.90
N ARG A 38 -42.75 -32.77 19.29
CA ARG A 38 -41.39 -33.02 19.76
C ARG A 38 -40.34 -32.81 18.67
N ILE A 39 -40.61 -33.26 17.44
CA ILE A 39 -39.73 -33.04 16.29
C ILE A 39 -39.65 -31.54 15.98
N LEU A 40 -40.79 -30.87 15.95
CA LEU A 40 -40.88 -29.44 15.65
C LEU A 40 -40.16 -28.58 16.70
N GLU A 41 -40.28 -28.90 17.99
CA GLU A 41 -39.53 -28.24 19.06
C GLU A 41 -38.02 -28.48 18.94
N LYS A 42 -37.61 -29.71 18.62
CA LYS A 42 -36.20 -30.04 18.40
C LYS A 42 -35.62 -29.27 17.21
N ASP A 43 -36.35 -29.18 16.12
CA ASP A 43 -35.94 -28.42 14.93
C ASP A 43 -35.87 -26.93 15.24
N LYS A 44 -36.88 -26.36 15.92
CA LYS A 44 -36.86 -24.96 16.38
C LYS A 44 -35.65 -24.67 17.26
N PHE A 45 -35.34 -25.54 18.22
CA PHE A 45 -34.19 -25.38 19.10
C PHE A 45 -32.88 -25.42 18.30
N LYS A 46 -32.76 -26.37 17.36
CA LYS A 46 -31.59 -26.49 16.50
C LYS A 46 -31.41 -25.24 15.63
N TYR A 47 -32.46 -24.75 14.98
CA TYR A 47 -32.41 -23.53 14.18
C TYR A 47 -32.07 -22.31 15.04
N ALA A 48 -32.64 -22.17 16.23
CA ALA A 48 -32.31 -21.08 17.15
C ALA A 48 -30.82 -21.12 17.54
N GLN A 49 -30.28 -22.30 17.84
CA GLN A 49 -28.88 -22.48 18.18
C GLN A 49 -27.96 -22.18 16.99
N GLU A 50 -28.29 -22.66 15.79
CA GLU A 50 -27.54 -22.36 14.57
C GLU A 50 -27.54 -20.86 14.27
N LEU A 51 -28.68 -20.19 14.40
CA LEU A 51 -28.84 -18.76 14.15
C LEU A 51 -28.06 -17.92 15.18
N GLU A 52 -28.09 -18.31 16.46
CA GLU A 52 -27.28 -17.66 17.51
C GLU A 52 -25.78 -17.86 17.25
N SER A 53 -25.36 -19.06 16.84
CA SER A 53 -23.96 -19.34 16.51
C SER A 53 -23.49 -18.54 15.29
N LEU A 54 -24.34 -18.40 14.26
CA LEU A 54 -24.06 -17.59 13.07
C LEU A 54 -23.99 -16.11 13.40
N ARG A 55 -24.90 -15.60 14.24
CA ARG A 55 -24.88 -14.22 14.72
C ARG A 55 -23.64 -13.93 15.54
N SER A 56 -23.30 -14.79 16.50
CA SER A 56 -22.10 -14.65 17.33
C SER A 56 -20.83 -14.69 16.46
N ALA A 57 -20.73 -15.64 15.53
CA ALA A 57 -19.60 -15.71 14.59
C ALA A 57 -19.50 -14.45 13.72
N THR A 58 -20.62 -13.95 13.19
CA THR A 58 -20.65 -12.72 12.37
C THR A 58 -20.28 -11.48 13.19
N GLN A 59 -20.72 -11.40 14.43
CA GLN A 59 -20.40 -10.29 15.34
C GLN A 59 -18.93 -10.31 15.74
N ASN A 60 -18.39 -11.48 16.10
CA ASN A 60 -16.97 -11.67 16.41
C ASN A 60 -16.11 -11.35 15.18
N PHE A 61 -16.60 -11.69 13.99
CA PHE A 61 -15.96 -11.36 12.74
C PHE A 61 -15.92 -9.84 12.51
N HIS A 62 -17.05 -9.16 12.63
CA HIS A 62 -17.12 -7.70 12.51
C HIS A 62 -16.24 -6.98 13.53
N SER A 63 -16.20 -7.44 14.78
CA SER A 63 -15.37 -6.85 15.82
C SER A 63 -13.88 -7.08 15.56
N SER A 64 -13.49 -8.28 15.13
CA SER A 64 -12.10 -8.59 14.76
C SER A 64 -11.63 -7.79 13.55
N LEU A 65 -12.47 -7.65 12.51
CA LEU A 65 -12.20 -6.80 11.34
C LEU A 65 -12.05 -5.33 11.75
N SER A 66 -12.98 -4.82 12.56
CA SER A 66 -12.94 -3.44 13.05
C SER A 66 -11.68 -3.17 13.87
N LEU A 67 -11.31 -4.07 14.78
CA LEU A 67 -10.11 -3.96 15.60
C LEU A 67 -8.84 -4.00 14.74
N THR A 68 -8.73 -4.95 13.81
CA THR A 68 -7.58 -5.09 12.92
C THR A 68 -7.41 -3.85 12.06
N ASN A 69 -8.52 -3.34 11.49
CA ASN A 69 -8.50 -2.09 10.73
C ASN A 69 -8.07 -0.93 11.63
N ALA A 70 -8.62 -0.80 12.84
CA ALA A 70 -8.25 0.26 13.77
C ALA A 70 -6.76 0.22 14.13
N THR A 71 -6.21 -0.94 14.48
CA THR A 71 -4.78 -1.11 14.79
C THR A 71 -3.90 -0.84 13.56
N TYR A 72 -4.33 -1.28 12.38
CA TYR A 72 -3.64 -0.96 11.12
C TYR A 72 -3.62 0.54 10.85
N PHE A 73 -4.75 1.23 11.01
CA PHE A 73 -4.83 2.68 10.86
C PHE A 73 -4.00 3.42 11.91
N GLU A 74 -3.99 2.97 13.16
CA GLU A 74 -3.20 3.57 14.23
C GLU A 74 -1.69 3.47 13.96
N THR A 75 -1.22 2.28 13.57
CA THR A 75 0.18 2.05 13.20
C THR A 75 0.59 2.84 11.95
N LYS A 76 -0.27 2.85 10.92
CA LYS A 76 -0.04 3.65 9.70
C LYS A 76 -0.10 5.15 9.98
N LYS A 77 -0.94 5.61 10.91
CA LYS A 77 -0.99 7.02 11.34
C LYS A 77 0.31 7.43 12.01
N ALA A 78 0.79 6.67 12.98
CA ALA A 78 2.07 6.94 13.64
C ALA A 78 3.24 6.95 12.64
N TYR A 79 3.21 6.07 11.64
CA TYR A 79 4.20 6.07 10.56
C TYR A 79 4.04 7.28 9.62
N ALA A 80 2.82 7.64 9.26
CA ALA A 80 2.52 8.80 8.43
C ALA A 80 3.00 10.10 9.08
N GLU A 81 2.79 10.26 10.39
CA GLU A 81 3.31 11.40 11.15
C GLU A 81 4.84 11.49 11.06
N LYS A 82 5.55 10.37 11.27
CA LYS A 82 7.02 10.33 11.10
C LYS A 82 7.46 10.61 9.66
N ARG A 83 6.73 10.09 8.67
CA ARG A 83 6.99 10.33 7.25
C ARG A 83 6.83 11.81 6.89
N VAL A 84 5.81 12.49 7.40
CA VAL A 84 5.61 13.93 7.18
C VAL A 84 6.77 14.75 7.78
N VAL A 85 7.22 14.39 8.99
CA VAL A 85 8.38 15.03 9.63
C VAL A 85 9.65 14.81 8.79
N ALA A 86 9.92 13.58 8.37
CA ALA A 86 11.06 13.25 7.51
C ALA A 86 11.03 14.04 6.19
N ILE A 87 9.87 14.18 5.55
CA ILE A 87 9.71 14.99 4.33
C ILE A 87 9.99 16.46 4.58
N ALA A 88 9.53 17.00 5.71
CA ALA A 88 9.79 18.39 6.08
C ALA A 88 11.29 18.63 6.31
N GLU A 89 11.98 17.68 6.95
CA GLU A 89 13.44 17.72 7.15
C GLU A 89 14.19 17.67 5.82
N VAL A 90 13.82 16.74 4.92
CA VAL A 90 14.41 16.62 3.58
C VAL A 90 14.22 17.89 2.78
N TRP A 91 13.01 18.46 2.81
CA TRP A 91 12.74 19.71 2.11
C TRP A 91 13.54 20.88 2.71
N LYS A 92 13.67 20.93 4.04
CA LYS A 92 14.52 21.91 4.70
C LYS A 92 15.98 21.78 4.25
N SER A 93 16.54 20.56 4.27
CA SER A 93 17.90 20.30 3.77
C SER A 93 18.06 20.64 2.29
N PHE A 94 17.02 20.41 1.47
CA PHE A 94 16.99 20.83 0.08
C PHE A 94 17.11 22.34 -0.08
N VAL A 95 16.29 23.10 0.65
CA VAL A 95 16.29 24.56 0.61
C VAL A 95 17.63 25.11 1.09
N GLU A 96 18.15 24.60 2.21
CA GLU A 96 19.45 25.01 2.76
C GLU A 96 20.60 24.71 1.79
N PHE A 97 20.60 23.55 1.14
CA PHE A 97 21.59 23.22 0.11
C PHE A 97 21.44 24.15 -1.10
N ARG A 98 20.21 24.44 -1.52
CA ARG A 98 19.92 25.34 -2.64
C ARG A 98 20.39 26.77 -2.36
N GLU A 99 20.29 27.25 -1.14
CA GLU A 99 20.75 28.61 -0.78
C GLU A 99 22.27 28.72 -0.71
N LYS A 100 22.96 27.59 -0.54
CA LYS A 100 24.42 27.55 -0.33
C LYS A 100 25.21 27.09 -1.56
N TYR A 101 24.59 26.50 -2.58
CA TYR A 101 25.38 26.03 -3.72
C TYR A 101 26.03 27.19 -4.47
N PRO A 102 27.19 26.97 -5.09
CA PRO A 102 27.96 28.04 -5.71
C PRO A 102 27.23 28.60 -6.95
N PRO A 103 26.86 29.90 -6.99
CA PRO A 103 26.21 30.49 -8.16
C PRO A 103 27.12 30.50 -9.39
N GLU A 104 28.41 30.23 -9.23
CA GLU A 104 29.38 30.19 -10.31
C GLU A 104 29.06 29.13 -11.37
N ILE A 105 28.34 28.07 -11.01
CA ILE A 105 27.92 27.05 -11.98
C ILE A 105 27.02 27.60 -13.09
N PHE A 106 26.31 28.71 -12.86
CA PHE A 106 25.49 29.37 -13.88
C PHE A 106 26.30 29.97 -15.02
N TRP A 107 27.59 30.22 -14.82
CA TRP A 107 28.45 30.73 -15.90
C TRP A 107 28.68 29.70 -17.01
N LEU A 108 28.43 28.41 -16.74
CA LEU A 108 28.43 27.37 -17.76
C LEU A 108 27.31 27.55 -18.80
N ASP A 109 26.28 28.33 -18.48
CA ASP A 109 25.20 28.71 -19.42
C ASP A 109 25.50 29.99 -20.18
N ILE A 110 26.36 30.85 -19.63
CA ILE A 110 26.70 32.16 -20.20
C ILE A 110 27.83 32.03 -21.20
N LEU A 111 28.85 31.24 -20.86
CA LEU A 111 30.05 31.09 -21.67
C LEU A 111 29.92 29.92 -22.63
N VAL A 112 30.45 30.09 -23.83
CA VAL A 112 30.60 28.96 -24.77
C VAL A 112 31.79 28.09 -24.35
N LYS A 113 31.79 26.83 -24.79
CA LYS A 113 32.82 25.85 -24.44
C LYS A 113 34.24 26.37 -24.71
N GLU A 114 34.44 27.05 -25.82
CA GLU A 114 35.74 27.60 -26.23
C GLU A 114 36.27 28.63 -25.24
N GLU A 115 35.38 29.31 -24.52
CA GLU A 115 35.71 30.32 -23.49
C GLU A 115 36.02 29.69 -22.13
N TYR A 116 35.80 28.39 -21.94
CA TYR A 116 36.08 27.73 -20.66
C TYR A 116 37.59 27.74 -20.30
N GLY A 117 38.47 27.86 -21.30
CA GLY A 117 39.90 28.05 -21.06
C GLY A 117 40.23 29.37 -20.34
N GLU A 118 39.35 30.37 -20.46
CA GLU A 118 39.54 31.68 -19.84
C GLU A 118 39.38 31.65 -18.31
N PHE A 119 38.69 30.64 -17.77
CA PHE A 119 38.51 30.50 -16.31
C PHE A 119 39.83 30.43 -15.55
N TYR A 120 40.87 29.85 -16.14
CA TYR A 120 42.19 29.74 -15.54
C TYR A 120 43.06 30.98 -15.79
N THR A 121 42.95 31.57 -16.97
CA THR A 121 43.88 32.62 -17.43
C THR A 121 43.43 34.03 -17.06
N ASN A 122 42.12 34.25 -16.92
CA ASN A 122 41.55 35.57 -16.69
C ASN A 122 41.37 35.84 -15.17
N PRO A 123 42.04 36.88 -14.61
CA PRO A 123 41.96 37.20 -13.19
C PRO A 123 40.54 37.46 -12.66
N LYS A 124 39.59 37.81 -13.54
CA LYS A 124 38.19 38.03 -13.16
C LYS A 124 37.49 36.78 -12.62
N PHE A 125 37.97 35.59 -12.99
CA PHE A 125 37.39 34.31 -12.57
C PHE A 125 38.10 33.68 -11.36
N THR A 126 39.08 34.35 -10.76
CA THR A 126 39.85 33.80 -9.62
C THR A 126 38.95 33.39 -8.46
N ASN A 127 37.84 34.11 -8.24
CA ASN A 127 36.88 33.80 -7.17
C ASN A 127 36.10 32.50 -7.42
N PHE A 128 35.99 32.03 -8.67
CA PHE A 128 35.20 30.86 -9.02
C PHE A 128 35.85 29.58 -8.50
N LYS A 129 37.20 29.56 -8.49
CA LYS A 129 37.97 28.46 -7.93
C LYS A 129 37.66 28.24 -6.44
N ASN A 130 37.46 29.32 -5.69
CA ASN A 130 37.16 29.25 -4.26
C ASN A 130 35.73 28.76 -4.01
N GLY A 131 34.75 29.22 -4.82
CA GLY A 131 33.36 28.79 -4.69
C GLY A 131 33.13 27.33 -5.10
N THR A 132 33.94 26.79 -6.02
CA THR A 132 33.78 25.45 -6.59
C THR A 132 34.75 24.42 -5.99
N ASP A 133 35.45 24.77 -4.91
CA ASP A 133 36.38 23.86 -4.26
C ASP A 133 35.67 22.62 -3.69
N LEU A 134 36.32 21.46 -3.81
CA LEU A 134 35.75 20.18 -3.35
C LEU A 134 35.49 20.16 -1.84
N GLY A 135 36.28 20.86 -1.04
CA GLY A 135 36.04 21.00 0.40
C GLY A 135 34.75 21.76 0.66
N VAL A 136 34.55 22.89 -0.03
CA VAL A 136 33.33 23.70 0.09
C VAL A 136 32.09 22.90 -0.33
N ILE A 137 32.18 22.15 -1.44
CA ILE A 137 31.09 21.27 -1.89
C ILE A 137 30.78 20.22 -0.82
N SER A 138 31.80 19.54 -0.29
CA SER A 138 31.62 18.51 0.74
C SER A 138 31.00 19.06 2.03
N ASP A 139 31.23 20.33 2.35
CA ASP A 139 30.69 20.98 3.54
C ASP A 139 29.22 21.36 3.39
N ILE A 140 28.79 21.72 2.18
CA ILE A 140 27.38 22.02 1.90
C ILE A 140 26.54 20.76 1.66
N MET A 141 27.16 19.61 1.36
CA MET A 141 26.44 18.37 1.12
C MET A 141 25.60 17.98 2.35
N PRO A 142 24.33 17.60 2.17
CA PRO A 142 23.44 17.20 3.27
C PRO A 142 23.97 15.95 3.98
N LYS A 143 24.34 16.07 5.26
CA LYS A 143 24.95 14.98 6.04
C LYS A 143 23.93 14.11 6.79
N GLU A 144 22.76 14.66 7.09
CA GLU A 144 21.77 14.02 7.98
C GLU A 144 20.65 13.28 7.23
N LEU A 145 20.65 13.31 5.89
CA LEU A 145 19.57 12.73 5.09
C LEU A 145 19.39 11.22 5.29
N ASP A 146 20.48 10.51 5.59
CA ASP A 146 20.44 9.07 5.84
C ASP A 146 19.66 8.69 7.12
N LEU A 147 19.52 9.62 8.07
CA LEU A 147 18.71 9.40 9.28
C LEU A 147 17.22 9.33 8.96
N SER A 148 16.77 10.09 7.95
CA SER A 148 15.38 10.15 7.52
C SER A 148 15.03 9.01 6.54
N ARG A 149 16.03 8.28 6.02
CA ARG A 149 15.88 7.21 5.01
C ARG A 149 14.84 6.14 5.38
N PRO A 150 14.71 5.64 6.62
CA PRO A 150 13.69 4.65 6.97
C PRO A 150 12.25 5.13 6.81
N PHE A 151 12.04 6.45 6.75
CA PHE A 151 10.72 7.08 6.64
C PHE A 151 10.50 7.76 5.28
N MET A 152 11.47 7.67 4.37
CA MET A 152 11.39 8.18 3.01
C MET A 152 11.18 7.03 2.03
N ASP A 153 10.57 7.31 0.88
CA ASP A 153 10.58 6.37 -0.23
C ASP A 153 11.87 6.50 -1.03
N ASP A 154 12.22 5.42 -1.75
CA ASP A 154 13.43 5.37 -2.58
C ASP A 154 13.44 6.46 -3.65
N ILE A 155 12.27 6.83 -4.16
CA ILE A 155 12.10 7.89 -5.17
C ILE A 155 12.55 9.24 -4.61
N THR A 156 12.13 9.61 -3.39
CA THR A 156 12.58 10.88 -2.80
C THR A 156 14.10 10.90 -2.64
N TYR A 157 14.67 9.82 -2.10
CA TYR A 157 16.10 9.71 -1.89
C TYR A 157 16.88 9.81 -3.21
N GLN A 158 16.42 9.10 -4.24
CA GLN A 158 17.01 9.12 -5.58
C GLN A 158 16.92 10.50 -6.24
N LEU A 159 15.77 11.17 -6.19
CA LEU A 159 15.60 12.51 -6.76
C LEU A 159 16.52 13.52 -6.08
N PHE A 160 16.61 13.46 -4.76
CA PHE A 160 17.48 14.33 -3.98
C PHE A 160 18.96 14.07 -4.23
N GLY A 161 19.36 12.80 -4.28
CA GLY A 161 20.72 12.38 -4.64
C GLY A 161 21.09 12.78 -6.07
N THR A 162 20.15 12.69 -7.00
CA THR A 162 20.34 13.14 -8.39
C THR A 162 20.57 14.65 -8.44
N TYR A 163 19.78 15.44 -7.71
CA TYR A 163 19.96 16.90 -7.64
C TYR A 163 21.30 17.29 -7.05
N THR A 164 21.61 16.81 -5.84
CA THR A 164 22.84 17.14 -5.13
C THR A 164 24.08 16.63 -5.86
N GLY A 165 24.03 15.41 -6.40
CA GLY A 165 25.08 14.82 -7.22
C GLY A 165 25.32 15.60 -8.52
N THR A 166 24.26 16.07 -9.18
CA THR A 166 24.38 16.91 -10.39
C THR A 166 25.08 18.22 -10.06
N VAL A 167 24.64 18.94 -9.02
CA VAL A 167 25.28 20.18 -8.58
C VAL A 167 26.74 19.95 -8.22
N ALA A 168 27.04 18.94 -7.41
CA ALA A 168 28.42 18.61 -7.03
C ALA A 168 29.29 18.30 -8.26
N ARG A 169 28.73 17.60 -9.26
CA ARG A 169 29.46 17.28 -10.48
C ARG A 169 29.69 18.49 -11.36
N LEU A 170 28.74 19.42 -11.46
CA LEU A 170 28.91 20.68 -12.17
C LEU A 170 29.98 21.57 -11.51
N CYS A 171 29.98 21.66 -10.18
CA CYS A 171 31.03 22.37 -9.47
C CYS A 171 32.40 21.73 -9.71
N PHE A 172 32.50 20.40 -9.68
CA PHE A 172 33.73 19.68 -10.01
C PHE A 172 34.20 19.95 -11.46
N TYR A 173 33.26 19.97 -12.41
CA TYR A 173 33.55 20.32 -13.80
C TYR A 173 34.11 21.75 -13.90
N LEU A 174 33.46 22.72 -13.26
CA LEU A 174 33.92 24.11 -13.25
C LEU A 174 35.28 24.27 -12.57
N ASN A 175 35.52 23.55 -11.47
CA ASN A 175 36.80 23.54 -10.77
C ASN A 175 37.96 23.01 -11.66
N LYS A 176 37.70 22.00 -12.51
CA LYS A 176 38.67 21.54 -13.51
C LYS A 176 39.04 22.64 -14.49
N CYS A 177 38.05 23.37 -15.01
CA CYS A 177 38.27 24.50 -15.92
C CYS A 177 39.09 25.61 -15.22
N CYS A 178 38.74 25.97 -13.98
CA CYS A 178 39.48 26.94 -13.17
C CYS A 178 40.91 26.49 -12.80
N SER A 179 41.24 25.20 -12.96
CA SER A 179 42.57 24.65 -12.67
C SER A 179 43.44 24.49 -13.92
N GLY A 180 42.96 24.93 -15.09
CA GLY A 180 43.67 24.81 -16.37
C GLY A 180 43.51 23.44 -17.05
N ASN A 181 42.75 22.52 -16.45
CA ASN A 181 42.42 21.21 -17.02
C ASN A 181 41.06 21.26 -17.75
N THR A 182 40.91 22.22 -18.66
CA THR A 182 39.66 22.45 -19.38
C THR A 182 39.34 21.27 -20.29
N PRO A 183 38.19 20.58 -20.09
CA PRO A 183 37.84 19.44 -20.91
C PRO A 183 37.56 19.81 -22.37
N GLU A 184 37.83 18.88 -23.29
CA GLU A 184 37.51 19.02 -24.72
C GLU A 184 36.02 18.76 -25.03
N TYR A 185 35.16 18.65 -24.01
CA TYR A 185 33.74 18.38 -24.15
C TYR A 185 32.94 19.41 -23.34
N ASP A 186 31.67 19.62 -23.72
CA ASP A 186 30.73 20.44 -22.94
C ASP A 186 30.27 19.69 -21.69
N TRP A 187 29.92 20.39 -20.61
CA TRP A 187 29.48 19.77 -19.35
C TRP A 187 28.29 18.82 -19.52
N ARG A 188 27.44 19.03 -20.52
CA ARG A 188 26.30 18.15 -20.85
C ARG A 188 26.75 16.77 -21.32
N ASN A 189 27.96 16.68 -21.87
CA ASN A 189 28.60 15.46 -22.33
C ASN A 189 29.59 14.90 -21.31
N ASP A 190 29.68 15.47 -20.10
CA ASP A 190 30.51 14.90 -19.05
C ASP A 190 29.94 13.56 -18.59
N ASP A 191 30.75 12.50 -18.66
CA ASP A 191 30.34 11.13 -18.29
C ASP A 191 29.72 11.04 -16.88
N GLY A 192 30.21 11.86 -15.94
CA GLY A 192 29.69 11.89 -14.58
C GLY A 192 28.30 12.52 -14.51
N VAL A 193 28.09 13.64 -15.22
CA VAL A 193 26.77 14.28 -15.34
C VAL A 193 25.80 13.32 -16.02
N VAL A 194 26.20 12.77 -17.17
CA VAL A 194 25.38 11.83 -17.95
C VAL A 194 24.94 10.64 -17.11
N ARG A 195 25.87 10.01 -16.38
CA ARG A 195 25.57 8.85 -15.53
C ARG A 195 24.61 9.17 -14.38
N ILE A 196 24.78 10.34 -13.74
CA ILE A 196 23.89 10.77 -12.65
C ILE A 196 22.48 11.02 -13.19
N LEU A 197 22.38 11.74 -14.31
CA LEU A 197 21.10 12.06 -14.91
C LEU A 197 20.40 10.82 -15.47
N SER A 198 21.11 9.92 -16.15
CA SER A 198 20.51 8.67 -16.67
C SER A 198 20.01 7.75 -15.55
N ALA A 199 20.59 7.84 -14.36
CA ALA A 199 20.14 7.08 -13.19
C ALA A 199 18.93 7.75 -12.51
N GLY A 200 18.80 9.07 -12.55
CA GLY A 200 17.73 9.81 -11.87
C GLY A 200 16.52 10.18 -12.73
N LEU A 201 16.69 10.23 -14.04
CA LEU A 201 15.67 10.59 -15.02
C LEU A 201 15.11 9.34 -15.71
N SER A 202 13.87 9.44 -16.20
CA SER A 202 13.36 8.46 -17.17
C SER A 202 14.05 8.62 -18.51
N ASP A 203 14.00 7.58 -19.34
CA ASP A 203 14.59 7.61 -20.69
C ASP A 203 14.07 8.79 -21.52
N VAL A 204 12.77 9.11 -21.42
CA VAL A 204 12.15 10.21 -22.16
C VAL A 204 12.72 11.56 -21.73
N GLU A 205 12.80 11.80 -20.42
CA GLU A 205 13.34 13.05 -19.87
C GLU A 205 14.83 13.20 -20.15
N PHE A 206 15.59 12.11 -20.07
CA PHE A 206 17.01 12.11 -20.39
C PHE A 206 17.25 12.43 -21.87
N GLN A 207 16.43 11.87 -22.77
CA GLN A 207 16.49 12.22 -24.20
C GLN A 207 16.10 13.69 -24.44
N GLN A 208 15.12 14.22 -23.71
CA GLN A 208 14.78 15.66 -23.78
C GLN A 208 15.98 16.53 -23.38
N PHE A 209 16.63 16.21 -22.26
CA PHE A 209 17.84 16.90 -21.81
C PHE A 209 18.93 16.93 -22.91
N GLN A 210 19.17 15.80 -23.56
CA GLN A 210 20.17 15.68 -24.63
C GLN A 210 19.79 16.46 -25.89
N ASN A 211 18.54 16.32 -26.34
CA ASN A 211 18.07 16.88 -27.61
C ASN A 211 17.86 18.41 -27.52
N GLU A 212 17.30 18.89 -26.41
CA GLU A 212 17.00 20.30 -26.21
C GLU A 212 18.20 21.09 -25.66
N LYS A 213 19.30 20.41 -25.32
CA LYS A 213 20.52 21.00 -24.77
C LYS A 213 20.24 21.94 -23.61
N TRP A 214 19.57 21.43 -22.59
CA TRP A 214 19.15 22.23 -21.44
C TRP A 214 20.30 23.04 -20.84
N SER A 215 19.97 24.26 -20.41
CA SER A 215 20.86 25.05 -19.57
C SER A 215 20.92 24.45 -18.16
N VAL A 216 21.97 24.76 -17.39
CA VAL A 216 22.10 24.43 -15.96
C VAL A 216 20.86 24.90 -15.22
N GLN A 217 20.39 26.13 -15.48
CA GLN A 217 19.19 26.66 -14.84
C GLN A 217 17.94 25.83 -15.15
N ILE A 218 17.73 25.43 -16.41
CA ILE A 218 16.59 24.60 -16.81
C ILE A 218 16.67 23.23 -16.12
N LEU A 219 17.84 22.60 -16.15
CA LEU A 219 18.08 21.29 -15.54
C LEU A 219 17.80 21.32 -14.03
N LEU A 220 18.37 22.27 -13.30
CA LEU A 220 18.19 22.36 -11.85
C LEU A 220 16.74 22.70 -11.48
N ASN A 221 16.07 23.58 -12.23
CA ASN A 221 14.65 23.87 -12.03
C ASN A 221 13.78 22.66 -12.29
N PHE A 222 14.08 21.89 -13.33
CA PHE A 222 13.37 20.65 -13.65
C PHE A 222 13.49 19.63 -12.51
N LEU A 223 14.70 19.38 -12.02
CA LEU A 223 14.93 18.47 -10.90
C LEU A 223 14.24 18.97 -9.62
N GLN A 224 14.31 20.29 -9.33
CA GLN A 224 13.61 20.91 -8.21
C GLN A 224 12.09 20.72 -8.32
N PHE A 225 11.53 20.92 -9.50
CA PHE A 225 10.10 20.73 -9.76
C PHE A 225 9.68 19.28 -9.51
N ARG A 226 10.49 18.31 -9.94
CA ARG A 226 10.26 16.89 -9.67
C ARG A 226 10.26 16.57 -8.18
N ILE A 227 11.26 17.05 -7.44
CA ILE A 227 11.33 16.87 -5.98
C ILE A 227 10.08 17.46 -5.33
N SER A 228 9.75 18.72 -5.62
CA SER A 228 8.60 19.41 -5.04
C SER A 228 7.28 18.71 -5.31
N ASN A 229 7.03 18.28 -6.55
CA ASN A 229 5.80 17.57 -6.91
C ASN A 229 5.70 16.21 -6.24
N HIS A 230 6.81 15.47 -6.16
CA HIS A 230 6.84 14.17 -5.49
C HIS A 230 6.53 14.32 -4.00
N LEU A 231 7.20 15.25 -3.32
CA LEU A 231 6.95 15.54 -1.91
C LEU A 231 5.51 16.03 -1.67
N LYS A 232 4.96 16.84 -2.58
CA LYS A 232 3.56 17.27 -2.51
C LYS A 232 2.61 16.08 -2.62
N SER A 233 2.85 15.14 -3.54
CA SER A 233 2.05 13.92 -3.69
C SER A 233 1.99 13.16 -2.37
N ILE A 234 3.14 12.95 -1.74
CA ILE A 234 3.22 12.24 -0.46
C ILE A 234 2.48 13.02 0.64
N ALA A 235 2.68 14.33 0.72
CA ALA A 235 2.06 15.19 1.72
C ALA A 235 0.52 15.22 1.62
N THR A 236 -0.06 15.04 0.42
CA THR A 236 -1.52 14.98 0.28
C THR A 236 -2.17 13.74 0.90
N GLY A 237 -1.39 12.72 1.25
CA GLY A 237 -1.93 11.48 1.83
C GLY A 237 -2.77 10.65 0.86
N ALA A 238 -2.81 11.02 -0.43
CA ALA A 238 -3.51 10.25 -1.46
C ALA A 238 -3.00 8.80 -1.53
N ASP A 239 -1.68 8.62 -1.40
CA ASP A 239 -1.05 7.31 -1.36
C ASP A 239 -1.44 6.50 -0.12
N LEU A 240 -1.55 7.14 1.04
CA LEU A 240 -2.00 6.48 2.28
C LEU A 240 -3.45 6.01 2.18
N ALA A 241 -4.33 6.83 1.60
CA ALA A 241 -5.72 6.46 1.40
C ALA A 241 -5.84 5.28 0.42
N LYS A 242 -5.07 5.29 -0.66
CA LYS A 242 -5.02 4.21 -1.64
C LYS A 242 -4.48 2.91 -1.02
N GLU A 243 -3.34 2.96 -0.34
CA GLU A 243 -2.75 1.81 0.38
C GLU A 243 -3.73 1.22 1.40
N ALA A 244 -4.46 2.07 2.14
CA ALA A 244 -5.45 1.61 3.10
C ALA A 244 -6.63 0.89 2.43
N MET A 245 -7.11 1.40 1.29
CA MET A 245 -8.16 0.74 0.51
C MET A 245 -7.68 -0.60 -0.06
N ASP A 246 -6.49 -0.64 -0.63
CA ASP A 246 -5.91 -1.87 -1.19
C ASP A 246 -5.73 -2.94 -0.10
N HIS A 247 -5.23 -2.56 1.08
CA HIS A 247 -5.11 -3.46 2.23
C HIS A 247 -6.48 -3.96 2.72
N ALA A 248 -7.50 -3.10 2.78
CA ALA A 248 -8.85 -3.50 3.16
C ALA A 248 -9.44 -4.52 2.17
N VAL A 249 -9.19 -4.34 0.87
CA VAL A 249 -9.61 -5.28 -0.18
C VAL A 249 -8.87 -6.60 -0.07
N GLU A 250 -7.56 -6.57 0.12
CA GLU A 250 -6.74 -7.78 0.26
C GLU A 250 -7.12 -8.59 1.50
N PHE A 251 -7.26 -7.92 2.64
CA PHE A 251 -7.71 -8.54 3.87
C PHE A 251 -9.08 -9.20 3.71
N SER A 252 -10.03 -8.51 3.07
CA SER A 252 -11.36 -9.06 2.74
C SER A 252 -11.27 -10.34 1.89
N LYS A 253 -10.36 -10.39 0.91
CA LYS A 253 -10.13 -11.58 0.07
C LYS A 253 -9.59 -12.75 0.89
N VAL A 254 -8.55 -12.52 1.69
CA VAL A 254 -7.92 -13.55 2.54
C VAL A 254 -8.93 -14.14 3.51
N VAL A 255 -9.72 -13.28 4.14
CA VAL A 255 -10.78 -13.68 5.06
C VAL A 255 -11.86 -14.51 4.36
N THR A 256 -12.33 -14.06 3.19
CA THR A 256 -13.36 -14.79 2.43
C THR A 256 -12.85 -16.19 2.06
N ALA A 257 -11.58 -16.31 1.67
CA ALA A 257 -10.95 -17.60 1.40
C ALA A 257 -10.89 -18.52 2.63
N ILE A 258 -10.58 -17.99 3.82
CA ILE A 258 -10.60 -18.77 5.08
C ILE A 258 -12.02 -19.26 5.39
N ARG A 259 -13.03 -18.40 5.23
CA ARG A 259 -14.43 -18.77 5.45
C ARG A 259 -14.87 -19.87 4.47
N ASP A 260 -14.49 -19.73 3.21
CA ASP A 260 -14.85 -20.69 2.17
C ASP A 260 -14.14 -22.05 2.38
N ASP A 261 -12.91 -22.06 2.90
CA ASP A 261 -12.21 -23.29 3.33
C ASP A 261 -12.85 -23.95 4.58
N GLU A 262 -13.25 -23.15 5.59
CA GLU A 262 -13.95 -23.70 6.77
C GLU A 262 -15.34 -24.26 6.41
N THR A 263 -16.06 -23.60 5.51
CA THR A 263 -17.37 -24.08 5.03
C THR A 263 -17.22 -25.36 4.20
N LEU A 264 -16.19 -25.46 3.34
CA LEU A 264 -15.84 -26.70 2.63
C LEU A 264 -15.47 -27.83 3.61
N LYS A 265 -14.69 -27.54 4.65
CA LYS A 265 -14.37 -28.53 5.70
C LYS A 265 -15.60 -29.00 6.46
N LYS A 266 -16.53 -28.11 6.80
CA LYS A 266 -17.81 -28.46 7.45
C LYS A 266 -18.72 -29.27 6.52
N ALA A 267 -18.79 -28.91 5.24
CA ALA A 267 -19.57 -29.62 4.22
C ALA A 267 -19.06 -31.06 4.00
N ASN A 268 -17.74 -31.24 3.87
CA ASN A 268 -17.13 -32.56 3.73
C ASN A 268 -17.33 -33.43 4.98
N LYS A 269 -17.27 -32.84 6.18
CA LYS A 269 -17.52 -33.56 7.43
C LYS A 269 -18.99 -33.97 7.60
N ALA A 270 -19.94 -33.22 7.02
CA ALA A 270 -21.35 -33.57 7.00
C ALA A 270 -21.65 -34.71 6.01
N LEU A 271 -21.05 -34.69 4.82
CA LEU A 271 -21.19 -35.74 3.79
C LEU A 271 -20.66 -37.11 4.26
N HIS A 272 -19.58 -37.14 5.05
CA HIS A 272 -19.06 -38.38 5.63
C HIS A 272 -19.90 -38.95 6.78
N ARG A 273 -20.79 -38.15 7.39
CA ARG A 273 -21.69 -38.61 8.45
C ARG A 273 -23.03 -39.16 7.94
N THR A 274 -23.41 -38.85 6.71
CA THR A 274 -24.63 -39.36 6.06
C THR A 274 -24.38 -40.61 5.20
N SER A 275 -23.13 -41.08 5.09
CA SER A 275 -22.72 -42.27 4.34
C SER A 275 -22.38 -43.49 5.22
N GLN A 276 -22.65 -43.41 6.53
CA GLN A 276 -22.62 -44.52 7.50
C GLN A 276 -24.02 -44.75 8.06
#